data_AF-A0ABD5WIC4-F1
#
_entry.id   AF-A0ABD5WIC4-F1
#
_cell.length_a   1.000
_cell.length_b   1.000
_cell.length_c   1.000
_cell.angle_alpha   90.00
_cell.angle_beta   90.00
_cell.angle_gamma   90.00
#
_symmetry.space_group_name_H-M   'P 1'
#
loop_
_entity.id
_entity.type
_entity.pdbx_description
1 polymer ?
#
loop_
_entity_poly.entity_id
_entity_poly.type
_entity_poly.pdbx_seq_one_letter_code
_entity_poly.pdbx_strand_id
1 'polypeptide(L)'
;MPSVADLAAGLLPDRDPTWTDVAMAVLAVVWLPVQFLRTTPPLGWVALGFGSVWVALGPLARTDAGARLDAWFARIGVAGRVVVVTTAAVAIGTVLAVVEASRDPVLGVSVGVFAAIPPFVCLHVLVAGRPRRWRTE
;
A
#
# COMPACT_ATOMS: atom_id res chain seq x y z
N MET A 1 24.19 15.91 1.82
CA MET A 1 23.06 15.06 2.25
C MET A 1 21.82 15.57 1.52
N PRO A 2 20.99 14.70 0.91
CA PRO A 2 19.73 15.13 0.32
C PRO A 2 18.86 15.74 1.42
N SER A 3 18.13 16.82 1.10
CA SER A 3 17.19 17.42 2.04
C SER A 3 16.00 16.49 2.28
N VAL A 4 15.27 16.69 3.38
CA VAL A 4 14.02 15.95 3.64
C VAL A 4 13.02 16.14 2.49
N ALA A 5 13.04 17.32 1.85
CA ALA A 5 12.23 17.59 0.66
C ALA A 5 12.66 16.74 -0.55
N ASP A 6 13.96 16.52 -0.77
CA ASP A 6 14.47 15.68 -1.85
C ASP A 6 14.12 14.20 -1.63
N LEU A 7 14.17 13.74 -0.37
CA LEU A 7 13.74 12.39 0.00
C LEU A 7 12.23 12.21 -0.13
N ALA A 8 11.44 13.22 0.25
CA ALA A 8 9.98 13.18 0.09
C ALA A 8 9.57 13.23 -1.38
N ALA A 9 10.19 14.09 -2.19
CA ALA A 9 10.06 14.09 -3.64
C ALA A 9 10.50 12.75 -4.23
N GLY A 10 11.38 12.02 -3.53
CA GLY A 10 11.85 10.66 -3.73
C GLY A 10 10.84 9.53 -3.49
N LEU A 11 9.87 9.76 -2.61
CA LEU A 11 8.97 8.72 -2.10
C LEU A 11 7.52 8.93 -2.54
N LEU A 12 7.18 10.15 -2.94
CA LEU A 12 5.83 10.52 -3.28
C LEU A 12 5.52 10.31 -4.77
N PRO A 13 4.28 9.95 -5.11
CA PRO A 13 3.82 9.89 -6.49
C PRO A 13 3.86 11.27 -7.16
N ASP A 14 4.19 11.31 -8.45
CA ASP A 14 4.12 12.52 -9.29
C ASP A 14 2.67 12.81 -9.74
N ARG A 15 1.75 12.82 -8.77
CA ARG A 15 0.33 13.18 -8.94
C ARG A 15 -0.19 13.83 -7.66
N ASP A 16 -1.22 14.66 -7.79
CA ASP A 16 -1.92 15.21 -6.64
C ASP A 16 -2.62 14.08 -5.83
N PRO A 17 -2.73 14.22 -4.50
CA PRO A 17 -3.51 13.31 -3.67
C PRO A 17 -4.99 13.35 -4.07
N THR A 18 -5.63 12.20 -4.06
CA THR A 18 -7.06 12.05 -4.40
C THR A 18 -7.89 11.86 -3.14
N TRP A 19 -9.20 12.11 -3.23
CA TRP A 19 -10.12 11.81 -2.13
C TRP A 19 -10.21 10.30 -1.83
N THR A 20 -9.94 9.45 -2.82
CA THR A 20 -9.81 8.00 -2.63
C THR A 20 -8.62 7.67 -1.73
N ASP A 21 -7.47 8.33 -1.90
CA ASP A 21 -6.31 8.14 -1.02
C ASP A 21 -6.66 8.52 0.43
N VAL A 22 -7.36 9.64 0.62
CA VAL A 22 -7.83 10.09 1.95
C VAL A 22 -8.83 9.10 2.55
N ALA A 23 -9.81 8.62 1.77
CA ALA A 23 -10.78 7.63 2.22
C ALA A 23 -10.11 6.32 2.65
N MET A 24 -9.10 5.87 1.90
CA MET A 24 -8.30 4.68 2.25
C MET A 24 -7.50 4.88 3.53
N ALA A 25 -6.91 6.07 3.73
CA ALA A 25 -6.22 6.40 4.98
C ALA A 25 -7.17 6.39 6.17
N VAL A 26 -8.36 7.00 6.05
CA VAL A 26 -9.38 6.98 7.11
C VAL A 26 -9.84 5.55 7.41
N LEU A 27 -10.11 4.76 6.38
CA LEU A 27 -10.50 3.35 6.53
C LEU A 27 -9.41 2.55 7.26
N ALA A 28 -8.13 2.75 6.90
CA ALA A 28 -7.02 2.11 7.57
C ALA A 28 -6.92 2.51 9.05
N VAL A 29 -7.08 3.81 9.37
CA VAL A 29 -7.08 4.30 10.76
C VAL A 29 -8.20 3.68 11.59
N VAL A 30 -9.39 3.51 11.02
CA VAL A 30 -10.53 2.88 11.73
C VAL A 30 -10.34 1.37 11.88
N TRP A 31 -9.76 0.72 10.87
CA TRP A 31 -9.59 -0.73 10.85
C TRP A 31 -8.47 -1.23 11.78
N LEU A 32 -7.36 -0.49 11.89
CA LEU A 32 -6.19 -0.91 12.68
C LEU A 32 -6.52 -1.17 14.17
N PRO A 33 -7.22 -0.29 14.90
CA PRO A 33 -7.62 -0.55 16.29
C PRO A 33 -8.46 -1.82 16.43
N VAL A 34 -9.38 -2.07 15.49
CA VAL A 34 -10.22 -3.28 15.52
C VAL A 34 -9.37 -4.55 15.41
N GLN A 35 -8.27 -4.52 14.66
CA GLN A 35 -7.35 -5.66 14.56
C GLN A 35 -6.49 -5.82 15.81
N PHE A 36 -5.93 -4.72 16.33
CA PHE A 36 -5.13 -4.77 17.56
C PHE A 36 -5.94 -5.23 18.78
N LEU A 37 -7.26 -4.98 18.80
CA LEU A 37 -8.16 -5.51 19.83
C LEU A 37 -8.39 -7.03 19.70
N ARG A 38 -8.23 -7.62 18.51
CA ARG A 38 -8.45 -9.04 18.26
C ARG A 38 -7.19 -9.87 18.40
N THR A 39 -6.06 -9.34 17.94
CA THR A 39 -4.78 -10.05 17.89
C THR A 39 -3.62 -9.07 18.01
N THR A 40 -2.51 -9.51 18.63
CA THR A 40 -1.25 -8.75 18.63
C THR A 40 -0.26 -9.43 17.69
N PRO A 41 -0.18 -9.02 16.41
CA PRO A 41 0.75 -9.63 15.48
C PRO A 41 2.21 -9.33 15.88
N PRO A 42 3.17 -10.22 15.58
CA PRO A 42 4.57 -9.96 15.86
C PRO A 42 5.07 -8.72 15.14
N LEU A 43 5.73 -7.82 15.87
CA LEU A 43 6.23 -6.54 15.34
C LEU A 43 7.17 -6.70 14.14
N GLY A 44 7.93 -7.80 14.05
CA GLY A 44 8.80 -8.06 12.90
C GLY A 44 8.03 -8.17 11.58
N TRP A 45 6.88 -8.85 11.59
CA TRP A 45 6.02 -8.98 10.41
C TRP A 45 5.30 -7.68 10.07
N VAL A 46 4.90 -6.91 11.08
CA VAL A 46 4.33 -5.57 10.91
C VAL A 46 5.35 -4.63 10.28
N ALA A 47 6.58 -4.62 10.77
CA ALA A 47 7.66 -3.81 10.21
C ALA A 47 7.97 -4.19 8.76
N LEU A 48 7.95 -5.49 8.44
CA LEU A 48 8.15 -5.98 7.07
C LEU A 48 7.03 -5.48 6.14
N GLY A 49 5.76 -5.65 6.53
CA GLY A 49 4.63 -5.13 5.78
C GLY A 49 4.70 -3.62 5.57
N PHE A 50 4.96 -2.88 6.64
CA PHE A 50 5.09 -1.42 6.59
C PHE A 50 6.22 -0.99 5.65
N GLY A 51 7.42 -1.55 5.82
CA GLY A 51 8.59 -1.21 5.01
C GLY A 51 8.41 -1.57 3.53
N SER A 52 7.74 -2.69 3.25
CA SER A 52 7.48 -3.11 1.86
C SER A 52 6.67 -2.10 1.06
N VAL A 53 5.70 -1.42 1.70
CA VAL A 53 4.92 -0.36 1.05
C VAL A 53 5.80 0.84 0.70
N TRP A 54 6.65 1.28 1.63
CA TRP A 54 7.56 2.40 1.37
C TRP A 54 8.58 2.09 0.27
N VAL A 55 9.10 0.85 0.25
CA VAL A 55 9.99 0.40 -0.81
C VAL A 55 9.26 0.34 -2.15
N ALA A 56 8.03 -0.19 -2.16
CA ALA A 56 7.22 -0.32 -3.36
C ALA A 56 6.84 1.05 -3.95
N LEU A 57 6.39 1.98 -3.12
CA LEU A 57 5.92 3.31 -3.55
C LEU A 57 7.06 4.28 -3.86
N GLY A 58 8.23 4.10 -3.25
CA GLY A 58 9.38 4.98 -3.45
C GLY A 58 10.40 4.42 -4.46
N PRO A 59 11.48 3.76 -4.01
CA PRO A 59 12.56 3.32 -4.88
C PRO A 59 12.11 2.39 -6.01
N LEU A 60 11.24 1.42 -5.72
CA LEU A 60 10.84 0.40 -6.69
C LEU A 60 10.01 1.01 -7.83
N ALA A 61 9.12 1.95 -7.52
CA ALA A 61 8.32 2.67 -8.51
C ALA A 61 9.16 3.45 -9.53
N ARG A 62 10.40 3.82 -9.19
CA ARG A 62 11.33 4.57 -10.06
C ARG A 62 12.22 3.70 -10.93
N THR A 63 12.19 2.39 -10.71
CA THR A 63 12.97 1.47 -11.52
C THR A 63 12.29 1.20 -12.86
N ASP A 64 13.07 0.82 -13.88
CA ASP A 64 12.53 0.35 -15.16
C ASP A 64 11.54 -0.81 -14.98
N ALA A 65 11.76 -1.66 -13.96
CA ALA A 65 10.84 -2.75 -13.63
C ALA A 65 9.49 -2.21 -13.14
N GLY A 66 9.48 -1.20 -12.27
CA GLY A 66 8.27 -0.51 -11.81
C GLY A 66 7.51 0.14 -12.97
N ALA A 67 8.21 0.86 -13.84
CA ALA A 67 7.61 1.50 -15.02
C ALA A 67 7.00 0.46 -16.00
N ARG A 68 7.69 -0.67 -16.22
CA ARG A 68 7.15 -1.78 -17.04
C ARG A 68 5.92 -2.42 -16.41
N LEU A 69 5.93 -2.59 -15.09
CA LEU A 69 4.82 -3.19 -14.36
C LEU A 69 3.60 -2.28 -14.40
N ASP A 70 3.77 -0.98 -14.19
CA ASP A 70 2.70 0.02 -14.30
C ASP A 70 2.14 0.09 -15.74
N ALA A 71 3.01 0.14 -16.76
CA ALA A 71 2.58 0.13 -18.16
C ALA A 71 1.82 -1.17 -18.52
N TRP A 72 2.26 -2.32 -18.02
CA TRP A 72 1.53 -3.58 -18.19
C TRP A 72 0.17 -3.55 -17.49
N PHE A 73 0.11 -3.07 -16.25
CA PHE A 73 -1.13 -2.95 -15.46
C PHE A 73 -2.12 -1.94 -16.06
N ALA A 74 -1.63 -0.88 -16.69
CA ALA A 74 -2.42 0.07 -17.46
C ALA A 74 -3.00 -0.57 -18.74
N ARG A 75 -2.21 -1.38 -19.44
CA ARG A 75 -2.60 -2.00 -20.72
C ARG A 75 -3.67 -3.08 -20.60
N ILE A 76 -3.74 -3.82 -19.49
CA ILE A 76 -4.72 -4.92 -19.32
C ILE A 76 -6.16 -4.44 -19.05
N GLY A 77 -6.36 -3.13 -18.86
CA GLY A 77 -7.68 -2.54 -18.59
C GLY A 77 -8.31 -2.98 -17.27
N VAL A 78 -9.50 -2.47 -16.96
CA VAL A 78 -10.18 -2.72 -15.67
C VAL A 78 -10.44 -4.21 -15.44
N ALA A 79 -10.93 -4.93 -16.46
CA ALA A 79 -11.21 -6.36 -16.35
C ALA A 79 -9.95 -7.18 -16.03
N GLY A 80 -8.82 -6.89 -16.71
CA GLY A 80 -7.56 -7.56 -16.43
C GLY A 80 -7.05 -7.29 -15.02
N ARG A 81 -7.19 -6.04 -14.54
CA ARG A 81 -6.82 -5.66 -13.16
C ARG A 81 -7.61 -6.45 -12.13
N VAL A 82 -8.92 -6.59 -12.33
CA VAL A 82 -9.79 -7.40 -11.46
C VAL A 82 -9.31 -8.85 -11.44
N VAL A 83 -9.07 -9.46 -12.59
CA VAL A 83 -8.58 -10.86 -12.67
C VAL A 83 -7.25 -11.04 -11.93
N VAL A 84 -6.29 -10.11 -12.10
CA VAL A 84 -4.98 -10.18 -11.42
C VAL A 84 -5.15 -10.09 -9.91
N VAL A 85 -5.92 -9.12 -9.42
CA VAL A 85 -6.17 -8.94 -7.99
C VAL A 85 -6.90 -10.14 -7.39
N THR A 86 -7.94 -10.64 -8.08
CA THR A 86 -8.69 -11.82 -7.63
C THR A 86 -7.80 -13.07 -7.61
N THR A 87 -6.98 -13.28 -8.64
CA THR A 87 -6.05 -14.43 -8.69
C THR A 87 -5.03 -14.37 -7.57
N ALA A 88 -4.46 -13.18 -7.31
CA ALA A 88 -3.55 -12.99 -6.18
C ALA A 88 -4.23 -13.27 -4.84
N ALA A 89 -5.46 -12.77 -4.64
CA ALA A 89 -6.23 -13.01 -3.43
C ALA A 89 -6.55 -14.51 -3.22
N VAL A 90 -6.93 -15.23 -4.29
CA VAL A 90 -7.19 -16.68 -4.23
C VAL A 90 -5.91 -17.46 -3.95
N ALA A 91 -4.79 -17.10 -4.60
CA ALA A 91 -3.50 -17.74 -4.35
C ALA A 91 -3.07 -17.57 -2.89
N ILE A 92 -3.14 -16.34 -2.35
CA ILE A 92 -2.83 -16.05 -0.94
C ILE A 92 -3.77 -16.84 -0.02
N GLY A 93 -5.08 -16.81 -0.28
CA GLY A 93 -6.07 -17.56 0.49
C GLY A 93 -5.83 -19.06 0.49
N THR A 94 -5.39 -19.61 -0.64
CA THR A 94 -5.05 -21.04 -0.79
C THR A 94 -3.80 -21.39 0.00
N VAL A 95 -2.74 -20.57 -0.08
CA VAL A 95 -1.51 -20.76 0.71
C VAL A 95 -1.82 -20.74 2.20
N LEU A 96 -2.66 -19.80 2.65
CA LEU A 96 -3.12 -19.72 4.04
C LEU A 96 -3.96 -20.91 4.51
N ALA A 97 -4.68 -21.56 3.60
CA ALA A 97 -5.56 -22.68 3.91
C ALA A 97 -4.83 -24.04 3.90
N VAL A 98 -3.83 -24.18 3.02
CA VAL A 98 -3.13 -25.46 2.78
C VAL A 98 -1.87 -25.59 3.60
N VAL A 99 -1.13 -24.50 3.78
CA VAL A 99 0.02 -24.50 4.68
C VAL A 99 -0.55 -24.24 6.08
N GLU A 100 -0.27 -25.10 7.06
CA GLU A 100 -0.35 -24.75 8.49
C GLU A 100 0.70 -23.67 8.85
N ALA A 101 0.88 -22.70 7.95
CA ALA A 101 1.67 -21.53 8.16
C ALA A 101 1.05 -20.79 9.33
N SER A 102 1.89 -20.43 10.28
CA SER A 102 1.49 -19.49 11.31
C SER A 102 0.78 -18.32 10.62
N ARG A 103 -0.44 -18.02 11.08
CA ARG A 103 -1.23 -16.88 10.58
C ARG A 103 -0.54 -15.56 10.91
N ASP A 104 0.43 -15.57 11.81
CA ASP A 104 1.14 -14.42 12.32
C ASP A 104 1.88 -13.64 11.22
N PRO A 105 2.65 -14.28 10.29
CA PRO A 105 3.24 -13.59 9.15
C PRO A 105 2.23 -12.81 8.31
N VAL A 106 1.13 -13.45 7.91
CA VAL A 106 0.19 -12.81 6.99
C VAL A 106 -0.60 -11.70 7.67
N LEU A 107 -1.04 -11.93 8.91
CA LEU A 107 -1.70 -10.90 9.71
C LEU A 107 -0.75 -9.73 9.98
N GLY A 108 0.49 -10.01 10.40
CA GLY A 108 1.49 -8.97 10.67
C GLY A 108 1.82 -8.16 9.43
N VAL A 109 2.11 -8.81 8.30
CA VAL A 109 2.36 -8.10 7.02
C VAL A 109 1.16 -7.27 6.60
N SER A 110 -0.05 -7.81 6.70
CA SER A 110 -1.28 -7.07 6.37
C SER A 110 -1.45 -5.83 7.25
N VAL A 111 -1.32 -5.99 8.57
CA VAL A 111 -1.38 -4.86 9.53
C VAL A 111 -0.30 -3.83 9.21
N GLY A 112 0.92 -4.26 8.89
CA GLY A 112 2.01 -3.39 8.46
C GLY A 112 1.68 -2.58 7.21
N VAL A 113 1.15 -3.22 6.17
CA VAL A 113 0.73 -2.58 4.93
C VAL A 113 -0.34 -1.52 5.21
N PHE A 114 -1.39 -1.86 5.96
CA PHE A 114 -2.44 -0.90 6.31
C PHE A 114 -1.92 0.24 7.19
N ALA A 115 -0.99 -0.04 8.11
CA ALA A 115 -0.36 0.98 8.96
C ALA A 115 0.51 1.97 8.17
N ALA A 116 1.01 1.59 6.99
CA ALA A 116 1.77 2.50 6.12
C ALA A 116 0.89 3.50 5.37
N ILE A 117 -0.40 3.20 5.15
CA ILE A 117 -1.29 4.04 4.34
C ILE A 117 -1.50 5.43 4.97
N PRO A 118 -1.90 5.58 6.25
CA PRO A 118 -2.13 6.90 6.84
C PRO A 118 -0.92 7.84 6.82
N PRO A 119 0.29 7.44 7.27
CA PRO A 119 1.44 8.34 7.23
C PRO A 119 1.86 8.67 5.80
N PHE A 120 1.72 7.72 4.86
CA PHE A 120 1.99 7.99 3.45
C PHE A 120 1.05 9.05 2.88
N VAL A 121 -0.27 8.90 3.09
CA VAL A 121 -1.26 9.87 2.60
C VAL A 121 -1.11 11.23 3.29
N CYS A 122 -0.84 11.25 4.59
CA CYS A 122 -0.53 12.48 5.31
C CYS A 122 0.69 13.19 4.72
N LEU A 123 1.78 12.46 4.47
CA LEU A 123 2.97 13.02 3.84
C LEU A 123 2.66 13.56 2.44
N HIS A 124 1.89 12.82 1.65
CA HIS A 124 1.50 13.21 0.30
C HIS A 124 0.67 14.50 0.30
N VAL A 125 -0.30 14.64 1.21
CA VAL A 125 -1.12 15.86 1.38
C VAL A 125 -0.30 17.03 1.92
N LEU A 126 0.63 16.80 2.85
CA LEU A 126 1.47 17.87 3.39
C LEU A 126 2.42 18.46 2.34
N VAL A 127 2.94 17.63 1.43
CA VAL A 127 3.90 18.06 0.40
C VAL A 127 3.20 18.58 -0.86
N ALA A 128 2.21 17.85 -1.39
CA ALA A 128 1.53 18.20 -2.64
C ALA A 128 0.34 19.16 -2.44
N GLY A 129 -0.12 19.36 -1.20
CA GLY A 129 -1.24 20.23 -0.88
C GLY A 129 -2.60 19.53 -0.94
N ARG A 130 -3.67 20.30 -1.21
CA ARG A 130 -5.06 19.84 -1.02
C ARG A 130 -5.48 18.77 -2.05
N PRO A 131 -6.27 17.76 -1.64
CA PRO A 131 -6.83 16.77 -2.57
C PRO A 131 -7.70 17.44 -3.64
N ARG A 132 -7.37 17.22 -4.92
CA ARG A 132 -7.87 18.09 -5.99
C ARG A 132 -9.14 17.62 -6.70
N ARG A 133 -9.55 16.34 -6.65
CA ARG A 133 -10.74 15.84 -7.40
C ARG A 133 -11.45 14.63 -6.78
N TRP A 134 -12.79 14.64 -6.90
CA TRP A 134 -13.72 13.51 -6.64
C TRP A 134 -14.14 12.78 -7.94
N ARG A 135 -13.45 13.02 -9.06
CA ARG A 135 -13.87 12.46 -10.36
C ARG A 135 -13.18 11.13 -10.62
N THR A 136 -13.95 10.05 -10.60
CA THR A 136 -13.69 8.79 -11.29
C THR A 136 -13.53 9.08 -12.77
N GLU A 137 -12.33 8.90 -13.31
CA GLU A 137 -12.13 8.59 -14.73
C GLU A 137 -12.09 7.07 -14.90
#